data_AF-A9WT75-F1
#
_entry.id   AF-A9WT75-F1
#
_cell.length_a   1.000
_cell.length_b   1.000
_cell.length_c   1.000
_cell.angle_alpha   90.00
_cell.angle_beta   90.00
_cell.angle_gamma   90.00
#
_symmetry.space_group_name_H-M   'P 1'
#
loop_
_entity.id
_entity.type
_entity.pdbx_description
1 polymer ?
#
loop_
_entity_poly.entity_id
_entity_poly.type
_entity_poly.pdbx_seq_one_letter_code
_entity_poly.pdbx_strand_id
1 'polypeptide(L)' 'MVLDEGKLVGQGTHDELMAGNPTYQEIATSQLSAEEQAA' A
#
# COMPACT_ATOMS: atom_id res chain seq x y z
N MET A 1 0.23 -7.31 -5.11
CA MET A 1 -1.13 -7.78 -4.73
C MET A 1 -1.41 -7.29 -3.32
N VAL A 2 -2.60 -6.77 -3.06
CA VAL A 2 -3.03 -6.13 -1.80
C VAL A 2 -4.21 -6.93 -1.25
N LEU A 3 -4.08 -7.36 0.00
CA LEU A 3 -5.08 -8.15 0.69
C LEU A 3 -5.61 -7.38 1.90
N ASP A 4 -6.91 -7.45 2.12
CA ASP A 4 -7.57 -6.94 3.32
C ASP A 4 -8.52 -8.02 3.86
N GLU A 5 -8.37 -8.37 5.14
CA GLU A 5 -9.11 -9.46 5.79
C GLU A 5 -9.14 -10.79 5.00
N GLY A 6 -8.04 -11.12 4.32
CA GLY A 6 -7.93 -12.32 3.48
C GLY A 6 -8.67 -12.24 2.14
N LYS A 7 -9.20 -11.07 1.78
CA LYS A 7 -9.81 -10.78 0.46
C LYS A 7 -8.85 -9.97 -0.40
N LEU A 8 -8.88 -10.25 -1.70
CA LEU A 8 -8.13 -9.48 -2.69
C LEU A 8 -8.80 -8.13 -2.94
N VAL A 9 -8.13 -7.05 -2.52
CA VAL A 9 -8.61 -5.67 -2.69
C VAL A 9 -7.83 -4.89 -3.75
N GLY A 10 -6.71 -5.42 -4.24
CA GLY A 10 -5.97 -4.82 -5.34
C GLY A 10 -4.91 -5.75 -5.95
N GLN A 11 -4.75 -5.71 -7.27
CA GLN A 11 -3.69 -6.42 -7.97
C GLN A 11 -3.21 -5.58 -9.15
N GLY A 12 -1.89 -5.51 -9.31
CA GLY A 12 -1.23 -4.68 -10.32
C GLY A 12 0.23 -4.43 -9.91
N THR A 13 0.89 -3.59 -10.69
CA THR A 13 2.19 -3.01 -10.38
C THR A 13 2.08 -1.96 -9.26
N HIS A 14 3.23 -1.54 -8.71
CA HIS A 14 3.27 -0.48 -7.71
C HIS A 14 2.58 0.80 -8.22
N ASP A 15 2.90 1.24 -9.44
CA ASP A 15 2.36 2.49 -10.00
C ASP A 15 0.84 2.41 -10.23
N GLU A 16 0.35 1.28 -10.72
CA GLU A 16 -1.10 1.06 -10.90
C GLU A 16 -1.84 1.06 -9.56
N LEU A 17 -1.27 0.43 -8.53
CA LEU A 17 -1.85 0.41 -7.19
C LEU A 17 -1.73 1.79 -6.52
N MET A 18 -0.64 2.51 -6.72
CA MET A 18 -0.49 3.88 -6.24
C MET A 18 -1.44 4.85 -6.93
N ALA A 19 -1.77 4.65 -8.20
CA ALA A 19 -2.69 5.52 -8.92
C ALA A 19 -4.17 5.26 -8.56
N GLY A 20 -4.52 4.01 -8.21
CA GLY A 20 -5.93 3.59 -8.15
C GLY A 20 -6.38 2.78 -6.93
N ASN A 21 -5.50 2.44 -5.99
CA ASN A 21 -5.85 1.62 -4.84
C ASN A 21 -5.61 2.35 -3.50
N PRO A 22 -6.67 2.87 -2.84
CA PRO A 22 -6.51 3.67 -1.62
C PRO A 22 -5.91 2.86 -0.47
N THR A 23 -6.29 1.58 -0.31
CA THR A 23 -5.71 0.68 0.70
C THR A 23 -4.19 0.55 0.51
N TYR A 24 -3.73 0.42 -0.74
CA TYR A 24 -2.30 0.39 -1.03
C TYR A 24 -1.60 1.70 -0.68
N GLN A 25 -2.20 2.83 -1.02
CA GLN A 25 -1.65 4.16 -0.72
C GLN A 25 -1.48 4.37 0.78
N GLU A 26 -2.45 3.96 1.59
CA GLU A 26 -2.38 4.03 3.06
C GLU A 26 -1.25 3.16 3.63
N ILE A 27 -1.10 1.94 3.12
CA ILE A 27 -0.02 1.03 3.51
C ILE A 27 1.35 1.62 3.15
N ALA A 28 1.51 2.11 1.91
CA ALA A 28 2.76 2.69 1.44
C ALA A 28 3.15 3.94 2.26
N THR A 29 2.17 4.81 2.53
CA THR A 29 2.37 6.01 3.36
C THR A 29 2.80 5.64 4.79
N SER A 30 2.16 4.62 5.38
CA SER A 30 2.51 4.15 6.73
C SER A 30 3.93 3.60 6.81
N GLN A 31 4.41 2.94 5.75
CA GLN A 31 5.78 2.42 5.70
C GLN A 31 6.83 3.53 5.59
N LEU A 32 6.59 4.53 4.74
CA LEU A 32 7.47 5.70 4.61
C LEU A 32 7.63 6.44 5.94
N SER A 33 6.53 6.72 6.64
CA SER A 33 6.58 7.38 7.95
C SER A 33 7.26 6.52 9.02
N ALA A 34 7.15 5.19 8.93
CA ALA A 34 7.85 4.29 9.84
C ALA A 34 9.36 4.24 9.57
N GLU A 35 9.78 4.29 8.30
CA GLU A 35 11.20 4.35 7.92
C GLU A 35 11.85 5.66 8.38
N GLU A 36 11.17 6.79 8.26
CA GLU A 36 11.67 8.10 8.74
C GLU A 36 11.89 8.14 10.27
N GLN A 37 11.11 7.38 11.04
CA GLN A 37 11.24 7.32 12.51
C GLN A 37 12.35 6.35 12.98
N ALA A 38 12.80 5.45 12.11
CA ALA A 38 13.84 4.47 12.42
C ALA A 38 15.26 4.94 12.07
N ALA A 39 15.40 6.12 11.45
CA ALA A 39 16.66 6.73 11.01
C ALA A 39 17.20 7.77 11.99
#